data_AF-A0A1E4IC44-F1
#
_entry.id   AF-A0A1E4IC44-F1
#
_cell.length_a   1.000
_cell.length_b   1.000
_cell.length_c   1.000
_cell.angle_alpha   90.00
_cell.angle_beta   90.00
_cell.angle_gamma   90.00
#
_symmetry.space_group_name_H-M   'P 1'
#
loop_
_entity.id
_entity.type
_entity.pdbx_description
1 polymer ?
#
loop_
_entity_poly.entity_id
_entity_poly.type
_entity_poly.pdbx_seq_one_letter_code
_entity_poly.pdbx_strand_id
1 'polypeptide(L)'
;MDRSDAAADWAGSGVVALTGHRAGPPLVPPGRGASVAAELGRLFDVDGAALLGERAAFTGWSRAGQASVGGASRLLPLACGWAAVSCARDDDVALLGALTGTDLTGAPSCWACPRRPCASRCRPRRSTS
;
A
#
# COMPACT_ATOMS: atom_id res chain seq x y z
N MET A 1 -19.72 10.80 16.77
CA MET A 1 -18.37 11.00 16.20
C MET A 1 -18.49 10.97 14.69
N ASP A 2 -18.18 12.08 14.04
CA ASP A 2 -18.45 12.31 12.62
C ASP A 2 -17.26 11.86 11.76
N ARG A 3 -17.55 11.32 10.57
CA ARG A 3 -16.57 10.98 9.53
C ARG A 3 -15.81 12.23 9.06
N SER A 4 -16.44 13.40 9.20
CA SER A 4 -15.85 14.72 8.90
C SER A 4 -14.59 14.98 9.74
N ASP A 5 -14.61 14.68 11.04
CA ASP A 5 -13.45 14.88 11.93
C ASP A 5 -12.25 14.04 11.48
N ALA A 6 -12.50 12.77 11.12
CA ALA A 6 -11.44 11.87 10.66
C ALA A 6 -10.81 12.33 9.33
N ALA A 7 -11.62 12.88 8.41
CA ALA A 7 -11.12 13.42 7.16
C ALA A 7 -10.27 14.69 7.38
N ALA A 8 -10.68 15.56 8.31
CA ALA A 8 -9.92 16.74 8.71
C ALA A 8 -8.58 16.36 9.36
N ASP A 9 -8.58 15.36 10.25
CA ASP A 9 -7.35 14.86 10.89
C ASP A 9 -6.35 14.32 9.85
N TRP A 10 -6.84 13.58 8.85
CA TRP A 10 -5.99 13.15 7.73
C TRP A 10 -5.43 14.34 6.96
N ALA A 11 -6.25 15.32 6.62
CA ALA A 11 -5.80 16.50 5.90
C ALA A 11 -4.74 17.28 6.70
N GLY A 12 -4.96 17.45 8.01
CA GLY A 12 -4.03 18.13 8.93
C GLY A 12 -2.69 17.40 9.11
N SER A 13 -2.68 16.07 9.02
CA SER A 13 -1.45 15.27 9.13
C SER A 13 -0.45 15.45 7.97
N GLY A 14 -0.89 16.01 6.83
CA GLY A 14 -0.06 16.16 5.63
C GLY A 14 0.18 14.87 4.82
N VAL A 15 -0.15 13.69 5.37
CA VAL A 15 0.09 12.39 4.71
C VAL A 15 -0.74 12.19 3.42
N VAL A 16 -1.83 12.96 3.25
CA VAL A 16 -2.72 12.86 2.09
C VAL A 16 -1.98 13.09 0.76
N ALA A 17 -0.88 13.84 0.76
CA ALA A 17 -0.04 14.01 -0.42
C ALA A 17 0.55 12.70 -0.98
N LEU A 18 0.70 11.67 -0.13
CA LEU A 18 1.21 10.34 -0.48
C LEU A 18 0.14 9.33 -0.88
N THR A 19 -1.14 9.65 -0.69
CA THR A 19 -2.22 8.69 -0.89
C THR A 19 -2.95 8.95 -2.21
N GLY A 20 -3.30 7.89 -2.92
CA GLY A 20 -3.98 7.96 -4.22
C GLY A 20 -3.15 7.45 -5.39
N HIS A 21 -3.68 7.63 -6.60
CA HIS A 21 -3.03 7.18 -7.83
C HIS A 21 -1.90 8.11 -8.24
N ARG A 22 -0.84 7.56 -8.86
CA ARG A 22 0.38 8.30 -9.25
C ARG A 22 0.12 9.61 -9.98
N ALA A 23 -0.77 9.59 -10.97
CA ALA A 23 -1.15 10.77 -11.76
C ALA A 23 -2.52 11.35 -11.37
N GLY A 24 -3.14 10.82 -10.31
CA GLY A 24 -4.46 11.24 -9.84
C GLY A 24 -4.37 12.30 -8.73
N PRO A 25 -5.52 12.85 -8.34
CA PRO A 25 -5.61 13.68 -7.15
C PRO A 25 -5.27 12.86 -5.89
N PRO A 26 -4.80 13.53 -4.82
CA PRO A 26 -4.69 12.93 -3.50
C PRO A 26 -6.03 12.32 -3.04
N LEU A 27 -5.98 11.21 -2.31
CA LEU A 27 -7.17 10.57 -1.74
C LEU A 27 -7.09 10.56 -0.22
N VAL A 28 -8.14 11.03 0.46
CA VAL A 28 -8.22 10.94 1.92
C VAL A 28 -8.42 9.48 2.33
N PRO A 29 -7.55 8.89 3.17
CA PRO A 29 -7.72 7.53 3.63
C PRO A 29 -9.01 7.36 4.45
N PRO A 30 -9.64 6.17 4.44
CA PRO A 30 -10.76 5.88 5.32
C PRO A 30 -10.30 5.67 6.77
N GLY A 31 -11.23 5.83 7.71
CA GLY A 31 -10.99 5.54 9.13
C GLY A 31 -10.21 6.65 9.86
N ARG A 32 -9.77 6.35 11.08
CA ARG A 32 -9.23 7.34 12.05
C ARG A 32 -7.71 7.24 12.25
N GLY A 33 -6.96 6.77 11.25
CA GLY A 33 -5.53 6.50 11.41
C GLY A 33 -4.72 7.72 11.85
N ALA A 34 -5.02 8.92 11.31
CA ALA A 34 -4.40 10.17 11.77
C ALA A 34 -4.76 10.51 13.22
N SER A 35 -6.03 10.38 13.61
CA SER A 35 -6.45 10.62 15.00
C SER A 35 -5.73 9.65 15.97
N VAL A 36 -5.63 8.37 15.61
CA VAL A 36 -4.93 7.36 16.40
C VAL A 36 -3.43 7.67 16.49
N ALA A 37 -2.81 8.14 15.41
CA ALA A 37 -1.41 8.56 15.44
C ALA A 37 -1.21 9.75 16.39
N ALA A 38 -2.11 10.75 16.37
CA ALA A 38 -2.08 11.85 17.33
C ALA A 38 -2.27 11.38 18.78
N GLU A 39 -3.21 10.45 19.01
CA GLU A 39 -3.45 9.83 20.33
C GLU A 39 -2.19 9.12 20.86
N LEU A 40 -1.50 8.36 20.01
CA LEU A 40 -0.24 7.67 20.33
C LEU A 40 0.91 8.65 20.55
N GLY A 41 1.00 9.72 19.75
CA GLY A 41 2.05 10.73 19.89
C GLY A 41 2.07 11.39 21.26
N ARG A 42 0.89 11.61 21.87
CA ARG A 42 0.79 12.14 23.25
C ARG A 42 1.45 11.25 24.30
N LEU A 43 1.56 9.94 24.07
CA LEU A 43 2.24 9.02 25.00
C LEU A 43 3.76 9.23 25.01
N PHE A 44 4.30 9.85 23.96
CA PHE A 44 5.74 10.05 23.76
C PHE A 44 6.13 11.53 23.64
N ASP A 45 5.19 12.45 23.93
CA ASP A 45 5.38 13.90 23.80
C ASP A 45 5.80 14.34 22.37
N VAL A 46 5.16 13.75 21.35
CA VAL A 46 5.40 14.08 19.93
C VAL A 46 4.08 14.30 19.18
N ASP A 47 4.12 15.08 18.09
CA ASP A 47 2.99 15.21 17.17
C ASP A 47 2.92 14.00 16.23
N GLY A 48 2.28 12.94 16.69
CA GLY A 48 2.19 11.68 15.93
C GLY A 48 1.46 11.82 14.59
N ALA A 49 0.53 12.77 14.43
CA ALA A 49 -0.12 13.00 13.15
C ALA A 49 0.84 13.70 12.17
N ALA A 50 1.57 14.74 12.61
CA ALA A 50 2.57 15.42 11.78
C ALA A 50 3.69 14.47 11.33
N LEU A 51 4.13 13.54 12.20
CA LEU A 51 5.16 12.54 11.86
C LEU A 51 4.78 11.69 10.64
N LEU A 52 3.50 11.47 10.37
CA LEU A 52 3.04 10.77 9.15
C LEU A 52 3.39 11.55 7.88
N GLY A 53 3.21 12.87 7.91
CA GLY A 53 3.58 13.79 6.83
C GLY A 53 5.10 14.00 6.72
N GLU A 54 5.83 14.04 7.83
CA GLU A 54 7.29 14.19 7.81
C GLU A 54 7.99 13.04 7.09
N ARG A 55 7.54 11.80 7.30
CA ARG A 55 8.06 10.63 6.55
C ARG A 55 7.85 10.77 5.05
N ALA A 56 6.79 11.47 4.63
CA ALA A 56 6.58 11.80 3.23
C ALA A 56 7.64 12.76 2.70
N ALA A 57 7.85 13.86 3.42
CA ALA A 57 8.79 14.90 3.03
C ALA A 57 10.24 14.38 3.00
N PHE A 58 10.62 13.57 4.00
CA PHE A 58 11.98 13.07 4.16
C PHE A 58 12.42 12.12 3.04
N THR A 59 11.51 11.29 2.53
CA THR A 59 11.86 10.22 1.56
C THR A 59 11.82 10.66 0.10
N GLY A 60 11.25 11.83 -0.20
CA GLY A 60 10.99 12.28 -1.58
C GLY A 60 10.02 11.36 -2.34
N TRP A 61 9.34 10.45 -1.64
CA TRP A 61 8.38 9.55 -2.25
C TRP A 61 7.10 10.26 -2.65
N SER A 62 6.39 9.67 -3.60
CA SER A 62 5.11 10.17 -4.07
C SER A 62 4.09 9.04 -4.13
N ARG A 63 2.81 9.42 -4.18
CA ARG A 63 1.69 8.50 -4.35
C ARG A 63 1.92 7.51 -5.49
N ALA A 64 1.69 6.23 -5.21
CA ALA A 64 2.01 5.14 -6.13
C ALA A 64 0.82 4.19 -6.39
N GLY A 65 -0.40 4.63 -6.09
CA GLY A 65 -1.62 3.88 -6.35
C GLY A 65 -1.67 2.57 -5.56
N GLN A 66 -1.56 1.45 -6.27
CA GLN A 66 -1.59 0.12 -5.68
C GLN A 66 -0.26 -0.30 -5.06
N ALA A 67 0.83 0.44 -5.29
CA ALA A 67 2.10 0.22 -4.61
C ALA A 67 2.20 1.11 -3.37
N SER A 68 2.76 0.58 -2.29
CA SER A 68 3.22 1.37 -1.15
C SER A 68 4.29 2.38 -1.60
N VAL A 69 4.42 3.48 -0.84
CA VAL A 69 5.39 4.54 -1.13
C VAL A 69 6.84 4.05 -1.19
N GLY A 70 7.20 3.04 -0.39
CA GLY A 70 8.52 2.40 -0.41
C GLY A 70 8.67 1.29 -1.46
N GLY A 71 7.65 1.00 -2.27
CA GLY A 71 7.70 0.06 -3.39
C GLY A 71 7.69 -1.44 -3.01
N ALA A 72 7.98 -1.79 -1.76
CA ALA A 72 8.06 -3.18 -1.30
C ALA A 72 6.69 -3.89 -1.19
N SER A 73 5.60 -3.14 -1.00
CA SER A 73 4.25 -3.70 -0.92
C SER A 73 3.36 -3.28 -2.09
N ARG A 74 2.48 -4.19 -2.53
CA ARG A 74 1.48 -3.96 -3.59
C ARG A 74 0.14 -4.58 -3.24
N LEU A 75 -0.92 -3.91 -3.68
CA LEU A 75 -2.29 -4.44 -3.69
C LEU A 75 -2.48 -5.31 -4.93
N LEU A 76 -2.82 -6.58 -4.72
CA LEU A 76 -3.12 -7.55 -5.77
C LEU A 76 -4.60 -7.91 -5.73
N PRO A 77 -5.29 -7.92 -6.89
CA PRO A 77 -6.67 -8.36 -6.96
C PRO A 77 -6.74 -9.88 -6.74
N LEU A 78 -7.71 -10.30 -5.94
CA LEU A 78 -8.08 -11.68 -5.67
C LEU A 78 -9.53 -11.91 -6.11
N ALA A 79 -9.94 -13.17 -6.22
CA ALA A 79 -11.33 -13.51 -6.57
C ALA A 79 -12.36 -12.95 -5.55
N CYS A 80 -11.96 -12.83 -4.28
CA CYS A 80 -12.81 -12.35 -3.19
C CYS A 80 -12.51 -10.90 -2.75
N GLY A 81 -11.62 -10.18 -3.44
CA GLY A 81 -11.24 -8.82 -3.05
C GLY A 81 -9.80 -8.50 -3.36
N TRP A 82 -9.05 -8.07 -2.34
CA TRP A 82 -7.68 -7.58 -2.50
C TRP A 82 -6.78 -8.15 -1.42
N ALA A 83 -5.51 -8.38 -1.75
CA ALA A 83 -4.45 -8.64 -0.79
C ALA A 83 -3.36 -7.58 -0.88
N ALA A 84 -2.91 -7.08 0.26
CA ALA A 84 -1.66 -6.34 0.35
C ALA A 84 -0.53 -7.36 0.54
N VAL A 85 0.29 -7.54 -0.49
CA VAL A 85 1.45 -8.44 -0.45
C VAL A 85 2.69 -7.57 -0.27
N SER A 86 3.61 -7.99 0.60
CA SER A 86 4.88 -7.32 0.85
C SER A 86 6.02 -8.26 0.48
N CYS A 87 6.90 -7.81 -0.40
CA CYS A 87 8.17 -8.45 -0.73
C CYS A 87 9.27 -7.40 -0.54
N ALA A 88 9.74 -7.28 0.70
CA ALA A 88 10.75 -6.30 1.07
C ALA A 88 12.17 -6.85 0.91
N ARG A 89 12.31 -8.17 0.78
CA ARG A 89 13.57 -8.87 0.61
C ARG A 89 13.56 -9.64 -0.70
N ASP A 90 14.74 -9.82 -1.29
CA ASP A 90 14.89 -10.56 -2.54
C ASP A 90 14.37 -12.01 -2.41
N ASP A 91 14.61 -12.65 -1.25
CA ASP A 91 14.19 -14.03 -0.98
C ASP A 91 12.66 -14.18 -0.78
N ASP A 92 11.91 -13.09 -0.56
CA ASP A 92 10.45 -13.16 -0.39
C ASP A 92 9.76 -13.69 -1.66
N VAL A 93 10.40 -13.53 -2.83
CA VAL A 93 9.87 -14.03 -4.12
C VAL A 93 9.79 -15.55 -4.14
N ALA A 94 10.76 -16.25 -3.53
CA ALA A 94 10.73 -17.71 -3.45
C ALA A 94 9.55 -18.21 -2.59
N LEU A 95 9.21 -17.47 -1.52
CA LEU A 95 8.05 -17.79 -0.68
C LEU A 95 6.72 -17.64 -1.43
N LEU A 96 6.61 -16.63 -2.31
CA LEU A 96 5.44 -16.50 -3.19
C LEU A 96 5.35 -17.66 -4.20
N GLY A 97 6.49 -18.14 -4.68
CA GLY A 97 6.55 -19.31 -5.55
C GLY A 97 6.01 -20.56 -4.85
N ALA A 98 6.50 -20.82 -3.63
CA ALA A 98 6.01 -21.91 -2.80
C ALA A 98 4.50 -21.80 -2.51
N LEU A 99 4.00 -20.61 -2.17
CA LEU A 99 2.58 -20.37 -1.88
C LEU A 99 1.67 -20.67 -3.08
N THR A 100 2.14 -20.36 -4.29
CA THR A 100 1.37 -20.52 -5.53
C THR A 100 1.59 -21.86 -6.22
N GLY A 101 2.55 -22.66 -5.75
CA GLY A 101 3.01 -23.87 -6.43
C GLY A 101 3.71 -23.57 -7.76
N THR A 102 4.29 -22.38 -7.93
CA THR A 102 5.00 -21.98 -9.15
C THR A 102 6.46 -21.68 -8.84
N ASP A 103 7.37 -22.06 -9.73
CA ASP A 103 8.77 -21.67 -9.59
C ASP A 103 8.94 -20.23 -10.07
N LEU A 104 9.30 -19.34 -9.14
CA LEU A 104 9.59 -17.94 -9.40
C LEU A 104 11.09 -17.62 -9.27
N THR A 105 11.94 -18.64 -9.08
CA THR A 105 13.39 -18.44 -9.00
C THR A 105 13.94 -17.92 -10.34
N GLY A 106 14.75 -16.85 -10.29
CA GLY A 106 15.33 -16.22 -11.48
C GLY A 106 14.37 -15.38 -12.33
N ALA A 107 13.08 -15.30 -11.99
CA ALA A 107 12.20 -14.33 -12.63
C ALA A 107 12.70 -12.90 -12.32
N PRO A 108 12.81 -12.00 -13.32
CA PRO A 108 13.10 -10.60 -13.02
C PRO A 108 12.02 -10.14 -12.05
N SER A 109 12.41 -9.61 -10.89
CA SER A 109 11.41 -9.37 -9.85
C SER A 109 10.38 -8.40 -10.42
N CYS A 110 9.17 -8.91 -10.68
CA CYS A 110 8.05 -8.08 -11.13
C CYS A 110 7.72 -7.02 -10.06
N TRP A 111 8.22 -7.26 -8.84
CA TRP A 111 8.39 -6.33 -7.73
C TRP A 111 9.37 -5.17 -8.01
N ALA A 112 10.53 -5.38 -8.65
CA ALA A 112 11.45 -4.29 -9.01
C ALA A 112 10.93 -3.36 -10.11
N CYS A 113 9.92 -3.77 -10.89
CA CYS A 113 9.31 -2.91 -11.91
C CYS A 113 7.98 -2.30 -11.43
N PRO A 114 7.92 -1.04 -10.95
CA PRO A 114 6.69 -0.38 -10.49
C PRO A 114 5.67 -0.08 -11.61
N ARG A 115 5.90 -0.55 -12.84
CA ARG A 115 5.09 -0.28 -14.04
C ARG A 115 4.32 -1.49 -14.56
N ARG A 116 4.50 -2.69 -14.02
CA ARG A 116 3.80 -3.89 -14.52
C ARG A 116 3.09 -4.64 -13.40
N PRO A 117 1.74 -4.73 -13.43
CA PRO A 117 1.03 -5.75 -12.68
C PRO A 117 1.48 -7.12 -13.18
N CYS A 118 1.66 -8.08 -12.27
CA CYS A 118 1.84 -9.49 -12.60
C CYS A 118 0.48 -10.04 -13.10
N ALA A 119 0.13 -9.73 -14.35
CA ALA A 119 -1.10 -10.20 -14.98
C ALA A 119 -0.87 -11.60 -15.59
N SER A 120 -0.62 -12.61 -14.77
CA SER A 120 -0.72 -14.00 -15.19
C SER A 120 -2.15 -14.50 -14.97
N ARG A 121 -2.92 -14.48 -16.05
CA ARG A 121 -4.28 -14.98 -16.26
C ARG A 121 -4.75 -16.08 -15.28
N CYS A 122 -5.77 -15.78 -14.47
CA CYS A 122 -6.77 -16.80 -14.12
C CYS A 122 -7.68 -16.99 -15.34
N ARG A 123 -7.53 -18.09 -16.07
CA ARG A 123 -8.60 -18.58 -16.96
C ARG A 123 -9.74 -19.07 -16.06
N PRO A 124 -11.00 -18.65 -16.25
CA PRO A 124 -12.12 -19.33 -15.60
C PRO A 124 -12.15 -20.80 -16.08
N ARG A 125 -12.33 -21.74 -15.16
CA ARG A 125 -12.68 -23.12 -15.50
C ARG A 125 -13.93 -23.07 -16.37
N ARG A 126 -13.84 -23.56 -17.61
CA ARG A 126 -15.04 -23.87 -18.39
C ARG A 126 -15.71 -25.05 -17.69
N SER A 127 -16.88 -24.82 -17.12
CA SER A 127 -17.81 -25.90 -16.78
C SER A 127 -18.32 -26.49 -18.09
N THR A 128 -17.82 -27.67 -18.43
CA THR A 128 -18.49 -28.56 -19.40
C THR A 128 -19.73 -29.11 -18.73
N SER A 129 -20.90 -28.69 -19.22
CA SER A 129 -22.11 -29.52 -19.24
C SER A 129 -22.16 -30.23 -20.59
#